data_AF-K2CHD2-F1
#
_entry.id   AF-K2CHD2-F1
#
_cell.length_a   1.000
_cell.length_b   1.000
_cell.length_c   1.000
_cell.angle_alpha   90.00
_cell.angle_beta   90.00
_cell.angle_gamma   90.00
#
_symmetry.space_group_name_H-M   'P 1'
#
loop_
_entity.id
_entity.type
_entity.pdbx_description
1 polymer ?
#
loop_
_entity_poly.entity_id
_entity_poly.type
_entity_poly.pdbx_seq_one_letter_code
_entity_poly.pdbx_strand_id
1 'polypeptide(L)'
;MGHLKVLGAAEHNLKNINISFPLGKFIVVTGVSGSGKSTLIHDILYKALAQRIYRSREKAGIHKGMEGVEYIDKVVLVDQSPIGRTPRSNPATYTGAFTFIRELFASSPEAKIRGYGPGRFSFNVKGGRCEVCEGEGTIKIEMQFLPDVYVTCESCNGARYNREALEIHFKDKNIAEVLDMTVEVALKFFTFVPQVKNKLQVLFDVGLGYIRLGQPAPTLSGG
;
A
#
# COMPACT_ATOMS: atom_id res chain seq x y z
N MET A 1 -18.06 12.52 24.91
CA MET A 1 -17.34 12.55 23.61
C MET A 1 -16.94 13.99 23.35
N GLY A 2 -15.66 14.25 23.13
CA GLY A 2 -15.10 15.60 23.00
C GLY A 2 -15.29 16.20 21.60
N HIS A 3 -14.93 17.48 21.48
CA HIS A 3 -14.83 18.20 20.20
C HIS A 3 -13.38 18.56 19.95
N LEU A 4 -12.92 18.37 18.72
CA LEU A 4 -11.66 18.94 18.25
C LEU A 4 -11.96 20.30 17.62
N LYS A 5 -11.24 21.35 18.00
CA LYS A 5 -11.44 22.68 17.42
C LYS A 5 -10.16 23.18 16.78
N VAL A 6 -10.30 23.79 15.60
CA VAL A 6 -9.26 24.57 14.94
C VAL A 6 -9.63 26.04 15.09
N LEU A 7 -8.71 26.83 15.64
CA LEU A 7 -8.92 28.25 15.92
C LEU A 7 -8.15 29.11 14.92
N GLY A 8 -8.83 30.08 14.33
CA GLY A 8 -8.26 31.11 13.46
C GLY A 8 -7.51 30.56 12.26
N ALA A 9 -8.04 29.53 11.59
CA ALA A 9 -7.45 28.99 10.37
C ALA A 9 -7.45 30.05 9.26
N ALA A 10 -6.25 30.39 8.77
CA ALA A 10 -6.03 31.52 7.87
C ALA A 10 -5.01 31.22 6.74
N GLU A 11 -4.65 29.95 6.55
CA GLU A 11 -3.77 29.55 5.43
C GLU A 11 -4.47 29.78 4.07
N HIS A 12 -3.69 30.21 3.08
CA HIS A 12 -4.16 30.57 1.74
C HIS A 12 -5.39 31.49 1.72
N ASN A 13 -6.55 30.99 1.27
CA ASN A 13 -7.77 31.78 1.11
C ASN A 13 -8.73 31.67 2.31
N LEU A 14 -8.38 30.92 3.36
CA LEU A 14 -9.20 30.79 4.57
C LEU A 14 -9.28 32.13 5.31
N LYS A 15 -10.50 32.52 5.71
CA LYS A 15 -10.80 33.84 6.26
C LYS A 15 -10.76 33.89 7.79
N ASN A 16 -9.66 33.40 8.40
CA ASN A 16 -9.49 33.35 9.86
C ASN A 16 -10.68 32.68 10.57
N ILE A 17 -10.99 31.45 10.17
CA ILE A 17 -12.19 30.73 10.59
C ILE A 17 -11.93 29.86 11.83
N ASN A 18 -12.95 29.73 12.69
CA ASN A 18 -12.97 28.79 13.81
C ASN A 18 -13.92 27.63 13.46
N ILE A 19 -13.44 26.39 13.57
CA ILE A 19 -14.24 25.20 13.21
C ILE A 19 -14.14 24.16 14.32
N SER A 20 -15.25 23.47 14.59
CA SER A 20 -15.33 22.36 15.53
C SER A 20 -15.75 21.07 14.85
N PHE A 21 -15.02 19.99 15.13
CA PHE A 21 -15.26 18.63 14.66
C PHE A 21 -15.72 17.75 15.83
N PRO A 22 -16.95 17.22 15.82
CA PRO A 22 -17.43 16.31 16.86
C PRO A 22 -16.77 14.94 16.73
N LEU A 23 -16.07 14.48 17.77
CA LEU A 23 -15.37 13.20 17.72
C LEU A 23 -16.33 12.01 17.82
N GLY A 24 -15.96 10.88 17.22
CA GLY A 24 -16.80 9.68 17.17
C GLY A 24 -17.97 9.78 16.18
N LYS A 25 -17.88 10.70 15.21
CA LYS A 25 -18.88 10.90 14.15
C LYS A 25 -18.25 10.74 12.76
N PHE A 26 -19.07 10.35 11.79
CA PHE A 26 -18.68 10.40 10.38
C PHE A 26 -18.89 11.82 9.88
N ILE A 27 -17.80 12.55 9.64
CA ILE A 27 -17.81 13.96 9.27
C ILE A 27 -17.45 14.09 7.79
N VAL A 28 -18.25 14.87 7.06
CA VAL A 28 -18.01 15.19 5.66
C VAL A 28 -17.75 16.69 5.53
N VAL A 29 -16.64 17.06 4.87
CA VAL A 29 -16.30 18.45 4.57
C VAL A 29 -16.55 18.70 3.09
N THR A 30 -17.54 19.56 2.80
CA THR A 30 -18.03 19.80 1.44
C THR A 30 -17.74 21.24 0.98
N GLY A 31 -17.99 21.52 -0.30
CA GLY A 31 -17.81 22.84 -0.92
C GLY A 31 -17.20 22.75 -2.31
N VAL A 32 -17.31 23.83 -3.09
CA VAL A 32 -16.79 23.92 -4.47
C VAL A 32 -15.27 23.77 -4.55
N SER A 33 -14.73 23.43 -5.72
CA SER A 33 -13.28 23.42 -5.94
C SER A 33 -12.68 24.79 -5.60
N GLY A 34 -11.50 24.81 -4.97
CA GLY A 34 -10.85 26.04 -4.53
C GLY A 34 -11.40 26.68 -3.25
N SER A 35 -12.45 26.12 -2.61
CA SER A 35 -13.02 26.69 -1.38
C SER A 35 -12.14 26.56 -0.12
N GLY A 36 -10.96 25.95 -0.22
CA GLY A 36 -10.02 25.78 0.90
C GLY A 36 -10.19 24.48 1.72
N LYS A 37 -10.95 23.49 1.24
CA LYS A 37 -11.15 22.19 1.95
C LYS A 37 -9.84 21.48 2.25
N SER A 38 -8.99 21.29 1.23
CA SER A 38 -7.69 20.62 1.39
C SER A 38 -6.77 21.41 2.30
N THR A 39 -6.76 22.74 2.16
CA THR A 39 -6.00 23.63 3.05
C THR A 39 -6.40 23.45 4.51
N LEU A 40 -7.71 23.39 4.80
CA LEU A 40 -8.21 23.19 6.14
C LEU A 40 -7.86 21.79 6.69
N ILE A 41 -8.12 20.74 5.91
CA ILE A 41 -8.04 19.35 6.40
C ILE A 41 -6.63 18.79 6.35
N HIS A 42 -5.93 18.97 5.24
CA HIS A 42 -4.57 18.47 5.06
C HIS A 42 -3.54 19.42 5.66
N ASP A 43 -3.53 20.68 5.22
CA ASP A 43 -2.42 21.59 5.52
C ASP A 43 -2.46 22.15 6.94
N ILE A 44 -3.66 22.33 7.51
CA ILE A 44 -3.82 22.78 8.89
C ILE A 44 -4.09 21.60 9.81
N LEU A 45 -5.27 20.96 9.70
CA LEU A 45 -5.74 20.00 10.69
C LEU A 45 -4.81 18.78 10.82
N TYR A 46 -4.54 18.06 9.73
CA TYR A 46 -3.68 16.88 9.74
C TYR A 46 -2.26 17.23 10.17
N LYS A 47 -1.61 18.21 9.52
CA LYS A 47 -0.22 18.59 9.85
C LYS A 47 -0.08 19.05 11.29
N ALA A 48 -1.01 19.86 11.81
CA ALA A 48 -0.95 20.32 13.19
C ALA A 48 -1.14 19.18 14.20
N LEU A 49 -2.03 18.21 13.92
CA LEU A 49 -2.16 17.01 14.72
C LEU A 49 -0.92 16.12 14.63
N ALA A 50 -0.37 15.91 13.42
CA ALA A 50 0.84 15.12 13.20
C ALA A 50 2.08 15.73 13.88
N GLN A 51 2.20 17.05 13.92
CA GLN A 51 3.23 17.75 14.70
C GLN A 51 3.11 17.45 16.20
N ARG A 52 1.89 17.47 16.76
CA ARG A 52 1.65 17.24 18.19
C ARG A 52 1.81 15.76 18.58
N ILE A 53 1.22 14.86 17.80
CA ILE A 53 1.13 13.43 18.12
C ILE A 53 2.40 12.68 17.70
N TYR A 54 2.94 12.98 16.51
CA TYR A 54 4.07 12.25 15.93
C TYR A 54 5.37 13.05 15.85
N ARG A 55 5.39 14.30 16.35
CA ARG A 55 6.54 15.21 16.24
C ARG A 55 7.00 15.42 14.80
N SER A 56 6.04 15.43 13.86
CA SER A 56 6.34 15.71 12.45
C SER A 56 7.04 17.07 12.30
N ARG A 57 7.98 17.15 11.35
CA ARG A 57 8.69 18.39 11.01
C ARG A 57 7.95 19.23 9.97
N GLU A 58 6.91 18.69 9.34
CA GLU A 58 6.12 19.45 8.38
C GLU A 58 5.42 20.60 9.06
N LYS A 59 5.57 21.80 8.51
CA LYS A 59 4.95 23.00 9.07
C LYS A 59 3.45 22.98 8.78
N ALA A 60 2.64 23.01 9.83
CA ALA A 60 1.20 23.26 9.70
C ALA A 60 0.94 24.66 9.13
N GLY A 61 -0.13 24.79 8.34
CA GLY A 61 -0.60 26.07 7.82
C GLY A 61 -1.00 27.05 8.93
N ILE A 62 -1.15 28.31 8.57
CA ILE A 62 -1.45 29.41 9.51
C ILE A 62 -2.77 29.14 10.25
N HIS A 63 -2.67 29.01 11.57
CA HIS A 63 -3.79 28.91 12.51
C HIS A 63 -3.36 29.46 13.89
N LYS A 64 -4.32 29.87 14.72
CA LYS A 64 -4.05 30.42 16.07
C LYS A 64 -3.85 29.33 17.11
N GLY A 65 -4.50 28.18 16.96
CA GLY A 65 -4.37 27.07 17.90
C GLY A 65 -5.37 25.95 17.65
N MET A 66 -5.29 24.91 18.48
CA MET A 66 -6.24 23.80 18.50
C MET A 66 -6.55 23.36 19.93
N GLU A 67 -7.82 23.11 20.20
CA GLU A 67 -8.36 22.59 21.47
C GLU A 67 -8.93 21.18 21.26
N GLY A 68 -8.95 20.36 22.31
CA GLY A 68 -9.51 19.00 22.25
C GLY A 68 -8.59 17.98 21.58
N VAL A 69 -7.29 18.27 21.51
CA VAL A 69 -6.29 17.34 20.96
C VAL A 69 -6.02 16.18 21.93
N GLU A 70 -6.22 16.40 23.23
CA GLU A 70 -6.15 15.41 24.30
C GLU A 70 -7.13 14.23 24.13
N TYR A 71 -8.14 14.36 23.26
CA TYR A 71 -9.08 13.29 22.94
C TYR A 71 -8.62 12.41 21.76
N ILE A 72 -7.44 12.65 21.19
CA ILE A 72 -6.95 11.99 19.97
C ILE A 72 -5.55 11.42 20.19
N ASP A 73 -5.45 10.09 20.23
CA ASP A 73 -4.17 9.39 20.38
C ASP A 73 -3.41 9.25 19.07
N LYS A 74 -4.13 9.15 17.94
CA LYS A 74 -3.58 8.91 16.61
C LYS A 74 -4.41 9.63 15.55
N VAL A 75 -3.71 10.16 14.54
CA VAL A 75 -4.30 10.66 13.30
C VAL A 75 -3.73 9.87 12.12
N VAL A 76 -4.56 9.47 11.17
CA VAL A 76 -4.14 8.77 9.96
C VAL A 76 -4.70 9.52 8.77
N LEU A 77 -3.82 9.90 7.84
CA LEU A 77 -4.20 10.44 6.54
C LEU A 77 -4.15 9.32 5.52
N VAL A 78 -5.28 9.07 4.87
CA VAL A 78 -5.36 8.21 3.68
C VAL A 78 -5.64 9.14 2.51
N ASP A 79 -4.69 9.21 1.57
CA ASP A 79 -4.77 10.04 0.38
C ASP A 79 -4.64 9.19 -0.89
N GLN A 80 -4.60 9.86 -2.04
CA GLN A 80 -4.45 9.23 -3.36
C GLN A 80 -2.98 9.17 -3.81
N SER A 81 -2.03 9.30 -2.89
CA SER A 81 -0.62 9.17 -3.24
C SER A 81 -0.32 7.71 -3.64
N PRO A 82 0.53 7.47 -4.66
CA PRO A 82 0.85 6.11 -5.07
C PRO A 82 1.46 5.30 -3.94
N ILE A 83 0.96 4.08 -3.72
CA ILE A 83 1.45 3.17 -2.67
C ILE A 83 2.91 2.69 -2.89
N GLY A 84 3.44 2.89 -4.09
CA GLY A 84 4.81 2.60 -4.45
C GLY A 84 5.15 3.13 -5.83
N ARG A 85 6.41 3.54 -6.01
CA ARG A 85 6.91 4.10 -7.29
C ARG A 85 7.63 3.07 -8.16
N THR A 86 7.76 1.84 -7.71
CA THR A 86 8.50 0.77 -8.41
C THR A 86 7.63 -0.47 -8.59
N PRO A 87 7.90 -1.31 -9.60
CA PRO A 87 7.20 -2.59 -9.80
C PRO A 87 7.36 -3.61 -8.66
N ARG A 88 8.28 -3.34 -7.72
CA ARG A 88 8.53 -4.16 -6.53
C ARG A 88 7.46 -3.99 -5.44
N SER A 89 6.74 -2.87 -5.46
CA SER A 89 5.57 -2.66 -4.62
C SER A 89 4.34 -3.22 -5.32
N ASN A 90 3.48 -3.93 -4.58
CA ASN A 90 2.21 -4.46 -5.05
C ASN A 90 1.25 -4.65 -3.85
N PRO A 91 -0.04 -4.96 -4.08
CA PRO A 91 -1.00 -5.14 -2.98
C PRO A 91 -0.55 -6.16 -1.91
N ALA A 92 0.08 -7.27 -2.33
CA ALA A 92 0.52 -8.29 -1.39
C ALA A 92 1.69 -7.84 -0.51
N THR A 93 2.65 -7.07 -1.06
CA THR A 93 3.75 -6.50 -0.27
C THR A 93 3.30 -5.35 0.61
N TYR A 94 2.43 -4.48 0.10
CA TYR A 94 1.94 -3.30 0.83
C TYR A 94 1.09 -3.68 2.05
N THR A 95 0.19 -4.66 1.92
CA THR A 95 -0.60 -5.18 3.06
C THR A 95 0.21 -6.05 4.01
N GLY A 96 1.43 -6.45 3.62
CA GLY A 96 2.26 -7.42 4.33
C GLY A 96 1.75 -8.86 4.25
N ALA A 97 0.78 -9.18 3.39
CA ALA A 97 0.30 -10.54 3.18
C ALA A 97 1.41 -11.43 2.60
N PHE A 98 2.25 -10.86 1.75
CA PHE A 98 3.30 -11.58 1.04
C PHE A 98 4.35 -12.23 1.95
N THR A 99 4.57 -11.70 3.15
CA THR A 99 5.47 -12.33 4.13
C THR A 99 4.99 -13.72 4.53
N PHE A 100 3.72 -13.83 4.93
CA PHE A 100 3.12 -15.11 5.31
C PHE A 100 3.00 -16.06 4.12
N ILE A 101 2.73 -15.54 2.92
CA ILE A 101 2.73 -16.36 1.70
C ILE A 101 4.11 -16.99 1.48
N ARG A 102 5.20 -16.21 1.57
CA ARG A 102 6.56 -16.77 1.40
C ARG A 102 6.92 -17.80 2.46
N GLU A 103 6.50 -17.58 3.71
CA GLU A 103 6.69 -18.55 4.79
C GLU A 103 5.97 -19.87 4.54
N LEU A 104 4.74 -19.82 3.99
CA LEU A 104 4.02 -21.03 3.59
C LEU A 104 4.76 -21.83 2.53
N PHE A 105 5.26 -21.17 1.47
CA PHE A 105 6.03 -21.85 0.43
C PHE A 105 7.32 -22.47 0.98
N ALA A 106 8.04 -21.78 1.85
CA ALA A 106 9.22 -22.30 2.53
C ALA A 106 8.92 -23.45 3.51
N SER A 107 7.67 -23.55 3.99
CA SER A 107 7.26 -24.62 4.88
C SER A 107 6.94 -25.95 4.17
N SER A 108 6.82 -25.94 2.83
CA SER A 108 6.54 -27.13 2.02
C SER A 108 7.64 -28.20 2.14
N PRO A 109 7.30 -29.50 2.07
CA PRO A 109 8.29 -30.58 2.13
C PRO A 109 9.39 -30.44 1.07
N GLU A 110 9.02 -30.10 -0.17
CA GLU A 110 9.94 -29.94 -1.29
C GLU A 110 10.91 -28.77 -1.06
N ALA A 111 10.41 -27.63 -0.53
CA ALA A 111 11.27 -26.51 -0.17
C ALA A 111 12.24 -26.88 0.96
N LYS A 112 11.77 -27.61 1.98
CA LYS A 112 12.62 -28.06 3.10
C LYS A 112 13.72 -29.01 2.65
N ILE A 113 13.41 -29.98 1.80
CA ILE A 113 14.40 -30.92 1.25
C ILE A 113 15.49 -30.17 0.47
N ARG A 114 15.11 -29.11 -0.28
CA ARG A 114 16.05 -28.28 -1.05
C ARG A 114 16.73 -27.18 -0.20
N GLY A 115 16.43 -27.07 1.10
CA GLY A 115 16.97 -26.05 1.98
C GLY A 115 16.49 -24.62 1.67
N TYR A 116 15.33 -24.46 1.04
CA TYR A 116 14.79 -23.16 0.66
C TYR A 116 14.08 -22.47 1.83
N GLY A 117 14.62 -21.33 2.26
CA GLY A 117 13.95 -20.42 3.19
C GLY A 117 13.00 -19.42 2.51
N PRO A 118 12.26 -18.59 3.28
CA PRO A 118 11.33 -17.59 2.74
C PRO A 118 11.96 -16.55 1.81
N GLY A 119 13.29 -16.38 1.88
CA GLY A 119 14.05 -15.53 0.97
C GLY A 119 14.05 -16.03 -0.47
N ARG A 120 13.99 -17.36 -0.70
CA ARG A 120 13.92 -17.96 -2.04
C ARG A 120 12.66 -17.52 -2.79
N PHE A 121 11.56 -17.31 -2.06
CA PHE A 121 10.27 -16.90 -2.61
C PHE A 121 10.08 -15.38 -2.62
N SER A 122 11.13 -14.60 -2.33
CA SER A 122 11.10 -13.15 -2.43
C SER A 122 11.67 -12.71 -3.79
N PHE A 123 10.86 -12.04 -4.60
CA PHE A 123 11.35 -11.40 -5.83
C PHE A 123 12.30 -10.22 -5.54
N ASN A 124 12.40 -9.75 -4.30
CA ASN A 124 13.28 -8.65 -3.90
C ASN A 124 14.69 -9.08 -3.48
N VAL A 125 14.95 -10.38 -3.34
CA VAL A 125 16.21 -10.92 -2.81
C VAL A 125 16.84 -11.87 -3.81
N LYS A 126 18.17 -11.82 -3.95
CA LYS A 126 18.92 -12.78 -4.76
C LYS A 126 18.69 -14.21 -4.27
N GLY A 127 18.66 -15.16 -5.19
CA GLY A 127 18.50 -16.57 -4.89
C GLY A 127 17.42 -17.23 -5.72
N GLY A 128 16.15 -16.84 -5.53
CA GLY A 128 15.04 -17.40 -6.31
C GLY A 128 14.38 -16.43 -7.30
N ARG A 129 14.71 -15.14 -7.25
CA ARG A 129 14.25 -14.17 -8.25
C ARG A 129 14.90 -14.44 -9.61
N CYS A 130 14.28 -13.94 -10.68
CA CYS A 130 14.94 -13.86 -11.98
C CYS A 130 16.07 -12.81 -11.91
N GLU A 131 17.31 -13.18 -12.19
CA GLU A 131 18.44 -12.24 -12.14
C GLU A 131 18.51 -11.32 -13.37
N VAL A 132 17.87 -11.67 -14.50
CA VAL A 132 17.84 -10.82 -15.71
C VAL A 132 17.02 -9.55 -15.50
N CYS A 133 15.83 -9.66 -14.91
CA CYS A 133 14.98 -8.51 -14.56
C CYS A 133 15.07 -8.12 -13.08
N GLU A 134 16.03 -8.69 -12.35
CA GLU A 134 16.20 -8.50 -10.91
C GLU A 134 14.93 -8.70 -10.05
N GLY A 135 13.99 -9.53 -10.53
CA GLY A 135 12.71 -9.81 -9.88
C GLY A 135 11.59 -8.80 -10.16
N GLU A 136 11.78 -7.86 -11.09
CA GLU A 136 10.71 -6.93 -11.48
C GLU A 136 9.69 -7.58 -12.43
N GLY A 137 10.12 -8.57 -13.22
CA GLY A 137 9.31 -9.21 -14.26
C GLY A 137 9.20 -8.38 -15.54
N THR A 138 9.67 -7.13 -15.51
CA THR A 138 9.76 -6.22 -16.64
C THR A 138 11.17 -5.65 -16.75
N ILE A 139 11.58 -5.27 -17.95
CA ILE A 139 12.78 -4.50 -18.23
C ILE A 139 12.35 -3.08 -18.59
N LYS A 140 12.94 -2.10 -17.92
CA LYS A 140 12.72 -0.68 -18.21
C LYS A 140 13.61 -0.28 -19.39
N ILE A 141 13.01 0.26 -20.44
CA ILE A 141 13.69 0.84 -21.59
C ILE A 141 13.62 2.36 -21.46
N GLU A 142 14.78 2.99 -21.29
CA GLU A 142 14.88 4.44 -21.20
C GLU A 142 14.74 5.07 -22.58
N MET A 143 13.85 6.05 -22.66
CA MET A 143 13.56 6.79 -23.89
C MET A 143 14.02 8.24 -23.72
N GLN A 144 14.73 8.80 -24.71
CA GLN A 144 15.32 10.14 -24.57
C GLN A 144 14.28 11.28 -24.48
N PHE A 145 13.13 11.12 -25.15
CA PHE A 145 12.11 12.17 -25.29
C PHE A 145 10.69 11.70 -24.95
N LEU A 146 10.54 10.42 -24.62
CA LEU A 146 9.26 9.81 -24.29
C LEU A 146 9.32 9.25 -22.87
N PRO A 147 8.16 9.01 -22.22
CA PRO A 147 8.13 8.26 -20.99
C PRO A 147 8.78 6.88 -21.16
N ASP A 148 9.48 6.43 -20.13
CA ASP A 148 10.11 5.11 -20.11
C ASP A 148 9.08 4.00 -20.37
N VAL A 149 9.47 3.02 -21.17
CA VAL A 149 8.61 1.88 -21.52
C VAL A 149 9.04 0.66 -20.72
N TYR A 150 8.07 -0.11 -20.23
CA TYR A 150 8.31 -1.37 -19.54
C TYR A 150 7.93 -2.53 -20.45
N VAL A 151 8.91 -3.40 -20.74
CA VAL A 151 8.70 -4.59 -21.57
C VAL A 151 8.78 -5.82 -20.68
N THR A 152 7.92 -6.81 -20.92
CA THR A 152 7.96 -8.08 -20.18
C THR A 152 9.34 -8.74 -20.33
N CYS A 153 9.90 -9.21 -19.22
CA CYS A 153 11.19 -9.90 -19.25
C CYS A 153 11.05 -11.25 -19.96
N GLU A 154 11.77 -11.45 -21.06
CA GLU A 154 11.75 -12.67 -21.87
C GLU A 154 12.34 -13.88 -21.12
N SER A 155 13.30 -13.67 -20.20
CA SER A 155 13.94 -14.76 -19.46
C SER A 155 12.98 -15.48 -18.49
N CYS A 156 12.06 -14.75 -17.86
CA CYS A 156 11.09 -15.31 -16.93
C CYS A 156 9.64 -15.18 -17.40
N ASN A 157 9.40 -14.66 -18.61
CA ASN A 157 8.08 -14.33 -19.14
C ASN A 157 7.19 -13.57 -18.14
N GLY A 158 7.77 -12.60 -17.43
CA GLY A 158 7.07 -11.81 -16.41
C GLY A 158 6.86 -12.49 -15.04
N ALA A 159 7.24 -13.76 -14.88
CA ALA A 159 7.03 -14.51 -13.64
C ALA A 159 7.82 -13.98 -12.43
N ARG A 160 8.89 -13.18 -12.63
CA ARG A 160 9.77 -12.59 -11.59
C ARG A 160 10.70 -13.57 -10.88
N TYR A 161 10.56 -14.87 -11.11
CA TYR A 161 11.34 -15.92 -10.45
C TYR A 161 12.15 -16.74 -11.45
N ASN A 162 13.16 -17.41 -10.93
CA ASN A 162 13.88 -18.44 -11.66
C ASN A 162 13.11 -19.77 -11.66
N ARG A 163 13.55 -20.72 -12.47
CA ARG A 163 12.82 -21.98 -12.67
C ARG A 163 12.75 -22.83 -11.40
N GLU A 164 13.83 -22.87 -10.62
CA GLU A 164 13.88 -23.73 -9.42
C GLU A 164 12.96 -23.23 -8.30
N ALA A 165 12.73 -21.92 -8.20
CA ALA A 165 11.74 -21.38 -7.27
C ALA A 165 10.30 -21.67 -7.72
N LEU A 166 10.04 -21.69 -9.02
CA LEU A 166 8.72 -21.98 -9.60
C LEU A 166 8.35 -23.47 -9.56
N GLU A 167 9.30 -24.36 -9.32
CA GLU A 167 9.02 -25.80 -9.12
C GLU A 167 8.37 -26.10 -7.77
N ILE A 168 8.45 -25.19 -6.80
CA ILE A 168 7.81 -25.37 -5.50
C ILE A 168 6.36 -24.92 -5.58
N HIS A 169 5.47 -25.83 -5.19
CA HIS A 169 4.04 -25.59 -5.21
C HIS A 169 3.48 -25.59 -3.79
N PHE A 170 2.56 -24.69 -3.52
CA PHE A 170 1.65 -24.79 -2.39
C PHE A 170 0.27 -25.16 -2.94
N LYS A 171 -0.26 -26.31 -2.51
CA LYS A 171 -1.34 -27.00 -3.23
C LYS A 171 -0.91 -27.25 -4.68
N ASP A 172 -1.66 -26.76 -5.65
CA ASP A 172 -1.44 -26.91 -7.08
C ASP A 172 -0.82 -25.65 -7.75
N LYS A 173 -0.32 -24.68 -6.95
CA LYS A 173 0.13 -23.37 -7.45
C LYS A 173 1.52 -23.01 -7.00
N ASN A 174 2.35 -22.52 -7.92
CA ASN A 174 3.64 -21.91 -7.60
C ASN A 174 3.47 -20.45 -7.15
N ILE A 175 4.56 -19.84 -6.67
CA ILE A 175 4.52 -18.48 -6.10
C ILE A 175 4.11 -17.40 -7.11
N ALA A 176 4.48 -17.55 -8.39
CA ALA A 176 4.12 -16.59 -9.42
C ALA A 176 2.63 -16.68 -9.77
N GLU A 177 2.08 -17.90 -9.85
CA GLU A 177 0.64 -18.11 -10.07
C GLU A 177 -0.19 -17.56 -8.90
N VAL A 178 0.28 -17.72 -7.66
CA VAL A 178 -0.36 -17.12 -6.48
C VAL A 178 -0.36 -15.60 -6.57
N LEU A 179 0.74 -14.98 -7.01
CA LEU A 179 0.80 -13.53 -7.22
C LEU A 179 -0.08 -13.06 -8.38
N ASP A 180 -0.42 -13.92 -9.32
CA ASP A 180 -1.31 -13.60 -10.44
C ASP A 180 -2.80 -13.71 -10.09
N MET A 181 -3.14 -14.32 -8.94
CA MET A 181 -4.52 -14.39 -8.47
C MET A 181 -5.09 -13.01 -8.15
N THR A 182 -6.38 -12.81 -8.46
CA THR A 182 -7.13 -11.69 -7.90
C THR A 182 -7.28 -11.83 -6.39
N VAL A 183 -7.52 -10.73 -5.69
CA VAL A 183 -7.77 -10.73 -4.24
C VAL A 183 -8.92 -11.69 -3.89
N GLU A 184 -10.01 -11.71 -4.67
CA GLU A 184 -11.14 -12.61 -4.43
C GLU A 184 -10.74 -14.09 -4.55
N VAL A 185 -10.00 -14.45 -5.60
CA VAL A 185 -9.54 -15.84 -5.82
C VAL A 185 -8.58 -16.24 -4.71
N ALA A 186 -7.64 -15.35 -4.36
CA ALA A 186 -6.68 -15.59 -3.30
C ALA A 186 -7.35 -15.75 -1.92
N LEU A 187 -8.41 -15.00 -1.63
CA LEU A 187 -9.16 -15.12 -0.38
C LEU A 187 -9.76 -16.53 -0.21
N LYS A 188 -10.34 -17.08 -1.29
CA LYS A 188 -10.83 -18.48 -1.31
C LYS A 188 -9.67 -19.46 -1.19
N PHE A 189 -8.57 -19.23 -1.91
CA PHE A 189 -7.39 -20.10 -1.89
C PHE A 189 -6.72 -20.20 -0.51
N PHE A 190 -6.66 -19.10 0.24
CA PHE A 190 -6.05 -19.00 1.57
C PHE A 190 -7.06 -19.09 2.74
N THR A 191 -8.24 -19.68 2.53
CA THR A 191 -9.29 -19.80 3.56
C THR A 191 -8.79 -20.37 4.89
N PHE A 192 -7.87 -21.35 4.83
CA PHE A 192 -7.29 -22.02 6.01
C PHE A 192 -6.00 -21.40 6.54
N VAL A 193 -5.63 -20.20 6.06
CA VAL A 193 -4.45 -19.45 6.52
C VAL A 193 -4.92 -18.10 7.07
N PRO A 194 -5.30 -18.02 8.36
CA PRO A 194 -5.92 -16.82 8.94
C PRO A 194 -5.10 -15.54 8.76
N GLN A 195 -3.76 -15.63 8.88
CA GLN A 195 -2.86 -14.48 8.74
C GLN A 195 -2.90 -13.85 7.34
N VAL A 196 -3.01 -14.68 6.29
CA VAL A 196 -3.16 -14.21 4.90
C VAL A 196 -4.60 -13.77 4.66
N LYS A 197 -5.58 -14.62 5.03
CA LYS A 197 -7.00 -14.34 4.84
C LYS A 197 -7.42 -13.01 5.43
N ASN A 198 -7.05 -12.70 6.68
CA ASN A 198 -7.44 -11.47 7.35
C ASN A 198 -6.93 -10.22 6.60
N LYS A 199 -5.74 -10.28 6.01
CA LYS A 199 -5.17 -9.17 5.22
C LYS A 199 -5.87 -9.02 3.87
N LEU A 200 -6.18 -10.14 3.21
CA LEU A 200 -6.91 -10.13 1.93
C LEU A 200 -8.37 -9.72 2.11
N GLN A 201 -8.99 -10.05 3.24
CA GLN A 201 -10.37 -9.67 3.55
C GLN A 201 -10.52 -8.15 3.57
N VAL A 202 -9.55 -7.42 4.17
CA VAL A 202 -9.56 -5.95 4.17
C VAL A 202 -9.56 -5.39 2.75
N LEU A 203 -8.72 -5.93 1.85
CA LEU A 203 -8.71 -5.52 0.44
C LEU A 203 -10.03 -5.81 -0.25
N PHE A 204 -10.64 -6.95 0.04
CA PHE A 204 -11.93 -7.32 -0.52
C PHE A 204 -13.06 -6.38 -0.03
N ASP A 205 -13.09 -6.08 1.26
CA ASP A 205 -14.13 -5.25 1.90
C ASP A 205 -14.10 -3.80 1.42
N VAL A 206 -12.93 -3.28 1.03
CA VAL A 206 -12.80 -1.95 0.39
C VAL A 206 -13.10 -1.96 -1.11
N GLY A 207 -13.52 -3.10 -1.68
CA GLY A 207 -13.93 -3.23 -3.08
C GLY A 207 -12.81 -3.61 -4.06
N LEU A 208 -11.61 -3.97 -3.58
CA LEU A 208 -10.47 -4.32 -4.42
C LEU A 208 -10.40 -5.81 -4.76
N GLY A 209 -11.54 -6.52 -4.81
CA GLY A 209 -11.57 -7.96 -5.09
C GLY A 209 -10.97 -8.37 -6.45
N TYR A 210 -10.97 -7.44 -7.41
CA TYR A 210 -10.59 -7.68 -8.80
C TYR A 210 -9.10 -7.50 -9.10
N ILE A 211 -8.35 -6.80 -8.25
CA ILE A 211 -6.91 -6.54 -8.50
C ILE A 211 -6.09 -7.79 -8.21
N ARG A 212 -4.96 -7.96 -8.93
CA ARG A 212 -4.05 -9.08 -8.69
C ARG A 212 -3.12 -8.79 -7.51
N LEU A 213 -2.78 -9.83 -6.74
CA LEU A 213 -1.87 -9.72 -5.59
C LEU A 213 -0.51 -9.12 -5.94
N GLY A 214 0.03 -9.50 -7.09
CA GLY A 214 1.32 -9.09 -7.63
C GLY A 214 1.26 -7.89 -8.58
N GLN A 215 0.09 -7.26 -8.77
CA GLN A 215 -0.06 -6.13 -9.68
C GLN A 215 0.90 -4.99 -9.30
N PRO A 216 1.80 -4.54 -10.21
CA PRO A 216 2.75 -3.48 -9.91
C PRO A 216 2.07 -2.20 -9.43
N ALA A 217 2.52 -1.63 -8.32
CA ALA A 217 1.98 -0.38 -7.76
C ALA A 217 1.91 0.79 -8.75
N PRO A 218 2.89 1.02 -9.65
CA PRO A 218 2.80 2.09 -10.65
C PRO A 218 1.63 1.95 -11.64
N THR A 219 1.02 0.76 -11.73
CA THR A 219 -0.13 0.48 -12.63
C THR A 219 -1.48 0.61 -11.93
N LEU A 220 -1.49 0.87 -10.61
CA LEU A 220 -2.71 1.09 -9.85
C LEU A 220 -3.19 2.54 -10.03
N SER A 221 -4.52 2.71 -10.04
CA SER A 221 -5.13 4.03 -9.93
C SER A 221 -4.81 4.67 -8.58
N GLY A 222 -4.95 5.99 -8.50
CA GLY A 222 -4.84 6.70 -7.21
C GLY A 222 -6.04 6.49 -6.28
N GLY A 223 -7.18 6.03 -6.81
CA GLY A 223 -8.37 5.67 -6.03
C GLY A 223 -8.37 4.22 -5.57
#